data_AF-A0A2T7P9R5-F1
#
_entry.id   AF-A0A2T7P9R5-F1
#
_cell.length_a   1.000
_cell.length_b   1.000
_cell.length_c   1.000
_cell.angle_alpha   90.00
_cell.angle_beta   90.00
_cell.angle_gamma   90.00
#
_symmetry.space_group_name_H-M   'P 1'
#
loop_
_entity.id
_entity.type
_entity.pdbx_description
1 polymer ?
#
loop_
_entity_poly.entity_id
_entity_poly.type
_entity_poly.pdbx_seq_one_letter_code
_entity_poly.pdbx_strand_id
1 'polypeptide(L)'
;MNSLAAQLSLVLQDAITLVTAALIFAYFWYQQQIDAAEPWLPLLLKIIIVVLGVLSALSAQARLLAVERDWVVEICGKDLDMLATMTAMLRRIDQVSAILAPMATGQVMTFTGLRYGAVLIAGWNVVSVFVEFYLMWKVYNTVPALKAKKHERRILDEPHEKELEDPMKSTFSREDINWNNSQESKTSCSVTERSTTEAEMTKKDGNMREEGEQRWMRAVLVSHFVTLYRGWRKYIRYRVALPGMALACLYLTVLGFDSITIGYAATQGLSESILGILSGCSAVFGIMGTFAYPIIRRRVGLVRTGIIALSCQVSCLTLCVVSVWMPGSPFDPFKQKIMTPCEAMSSLSTTTDSEVTHTFKNLVLTTEAADLNLTAAPSGVDTTVNVTSCGMSASSGPGSYVSVAFLMAGIFLARFGLWVADLSITQLFLEHVEETERGLVNGVQSSLNQLMDLFKFALVVVLPASETFGFLIIISFVSVFTGWLLYAIFVRRETGACLCLSPPSRMQAPDPEQL
;
A
#
# COMPACT_ATOMS: atom_id res chain seq x y z
N MET A 1 1.85 19.87 14.51
CA MET A 1 1.33 19.73 13.14
C MET A 1 -0.01 18.98 13.13
N ASN A 2 -1.12 19.50 13.69
CA ASN A 2 -2.25 18.55 13.98
C ASN A 2 -3.70 19.04 13.84
N SER A 3 -4.05 20.32 14.00
CA SER A 3 -5.42 20.76 13.66
C SER A 3 -5.50 21.23 12.21
N LEU A 4 -4.55 22.07 11.79
CA LEU A 4 -4.51 22.59 10.43
C LEU A 4 -4.26 21.48 9.40
N ALA A 5 -3.31 20.58 9.67
CA ALA A 5 -3.03 19.45 8.79
C ALA A 5 -4.23 18.50 8.68
N ALA A 6 -4.91 18.20 9.78
CA ALA A 6 -6.12 17.36 9.78
C ALA A 6 -7.29 18.05 9.06
N GLN A 7 -7.51 19.35 9.31
CA GLN A 7 -8.53 20.16 8.63
C GLN A 7 -8.25 20.31 7.13
N LEU A 8 -6.99 20.54 6.75
CA LEU A 8 -6.57 20.62 5.36
C LEU A 8 -6.75 19.26 4.68
N SER A 9 -6.35 18.16 5.33
CA SER A 9 -6.51 16.81 4.79
C SER A 9 -7.98 16.42 4.65
N LEU A 10 -8.84 16.83 5.59
CA LEU A 10 -10.30 16.68 5.50
C LEU A 10 -10.85 17.42 4.27
N VAL A 11 -10.63 18.74 4.20
CA VAL A 11 -11.14 19.57 3.10
C VAL A 11 -10.62 19.08 1.75
N LEU A 12 -9.34 18.71 1.68
CA LEU A 12 -8.72 18.18 0.47
C LEU A 12 -9.35 16.83 0.06
N GLN A 13 -9.52 15.90 1.00
CA GLN A 13 -10.13 14.59 0.76
C GLN A 13 -11.54 14.76 0.19
N ASP A 14 -12.36 15.59 0.82
CA ASP A 14 -13.76 15.73 0.45
C ASP A 14 -13.94 16.51 -0.86
N ALA A 15 -13.11 17.53 -1.10
CA ALA A 15 -13.08 18.23 -2.38
C ALA A 15 -12.72 17.28 -3.53
N ILE A 16 -11.69 16.45 -3.37
CA ILE A 16 -11.30 15.46 -4.39
C ILE A 16 -12.41 14.43 -4.58
N THR A 17 -13.06 13.98 -3.51
CA THR A 17 -14.16 13.00 -3.58
C THR A 17 -15.36 13.57 -4.33
N LEU A 18 -15.70 14.84 -4.10
CA LEU A 18 -16.77 15.53 -4.81
C LEU A 18 -16.46 15.66 -6.31
N VAL A 19 -15.23 16.06 -6.65
CA VAL A 19 -14.77 16.12 -8.06
C VAL A 19 -14.82 14.74 -8.71
N THR A 20 -14.37 13.70 -8.01
CA THR A 20 -14.41 12.32 -8.50
C THR A 20 -15.85 11.88 -8.77
N ALA A 21 -16.78 12.16 -7.86
CA ALA A 21 -18.18 11.80 -8.04
C ALA A 21 -18.85 12.58 -9.19
N ALA A 22 -18.53 13.87 -9.35
CA ALA A 22 -18.99 14.68 -10.47
C ALA A 22 -18.49 14.14 -11.82
N LEU A 23 -17.22 13.72 -11.89
CA LEU A 23 -16.65 13.09 -13.08
C LEU A 23 -17.29 11.74 -13.40
N ILE A 24 -17.56 10.91 -12.39
CA ILE A 24 -18.28 9.64 -12.57
C ILE A 24 -19.70 9.89 -13.10
N PHE A 25 -20.42 10.87 -12.53
CA PHE A 25 -21.74 11.25 -13.02
C PHE A 25 -21.69 11.72 -14.48
N ALA A 26 -20.76 12.62 -14.81
CA ALA A 26 -20.56 13.10 -16.18
C ALA A 26 -20.22 11.96 -17.15
N TYR A 27 -19.36 11.03 -16.74
CA TYR A 27 -19.01 9.84 -17.55
C TYR A 27 -20.24 9.01 -17.88
N PHE A 28 -21.08 8.68 -16.90
CA PHE A 28 -22.28 7.86 -17.13
C PHE A 28 -23.42 8.63 -17.83
N TRP A 29 -23.45 9.96 -17.69
CA TRP A 29 -24.42 10.82 -18.34
C TRP A 29 -24.15 10.95 -19.84
N TYR A 30 -22.89 11.22 -20.21
CA TYR A 30 -22.45 11.40 -21.58
C TYR A 30 -21.87 10.14 -22.20
N GLN A 31 -22.08 8.96 -21.60
CA GLN A 31 -21.48 7.70 -22.03
C GLN A 31 -21.61 7.46 -23.53
N GLN A 32 -22.81 7.66 -24.11
CA GLN A 32 -23.05 7.46 -25.53
C GLN A 32 -22.25 8.42 -26.43
N GLN A 33 -21.99 9.65 -25.98
CA GLN A 33 -21.21 10.64 -26.74
C GLN A 33 -19.71 10.40 -26.58
N ILE A 34 -19.26 10.02 -25.38
CA ILE A 34 -17.85 9.72 -25.08
C ILE A 34 -17.41 8.47 -25.85
N ASP A 35 -18.24 7.42 -25.85
CA ASP A 35 -17.95 6.17 -26.57
C ASP A 35 -17.99 6.36 -28.10
N ALA A 36 -18.71 7.38 -28.59
CA ALA A 36 -18.81 7.70 -30.03
C ALA A 36 -17.75 8.69 -30.54
N ALA A 37 -17.05 9.40 -29.64
CA ALA A 37 -16.08 10.43 -30.04
C ALA A 37 -14.75 9.84 -30.50
N GLU A 38 -13.97 9.28 -29.57
CA GLU A 38 -12.63 8.74 -29.83
C GLU A 38 -12.34 7.59 -28.86
N PRO A 39 -11.69 6.49 -29.30
CA PRO A 39 -11.49 5.30 -28.48
C PRO A 39 -10.54 5.49 -27.28
N TRP A 40 -9.65 6.49 -27.33
CA TRP A 40 -8.73 6.79 -26.23
C TRP A 40 -9.35 7.67 -25.13
N LEU A 41 -10.41 8.42 -25.44
CA LEU A 41 -11.07 9.34 -24.51
C LEU A 41 -11.69 8.63 -23.29
N PRO A 42 -12.47 7.53 -23.43
CA PRO A 42 -13.01 6.83 -22.26
C PRO A 42 -11.90 6.19 -21.40
N LEU A 43 -10.79 5.75 -22.00
CA LEU A 43 -9.65 5.22 -21.27
C LEU A 43 -8.97 6.31 -20.44
N LEU A 44 -8.69 7.46 -21.04
CA LEU A 44 -8.07 8.60 -20.36
C LEU A 44 -8.92 9.11 -19.19
N LEU A 45 -10.24 9.20 -19.39
CA LEU A 45 -11.16 9.63 -18.34
C LEU A 45 -11.22 8.63 -17.17
N LYS A 46 -11.22 7.32 -17.45
CA LYS A 46 -11.12 6.28 -16.40
C LYS A 46 -9.81 6.39 -15.63
N ILE A 47 -8.68 6.62 -16.31
CA ILE A 47 -7.38 6.82 -15.64
C ILE A 47 -7.44 8.03 -14.71
N ILE A 48 -8.00 9.17 -15.16
CA ILE A 48 -8.16 10.37 -14.33
C ILE A 48 -9.01 10.08 -13.09
N ILE A 49 -10.15 9.40 -13.25
CA ILE A 49 -11.04 9.02 -12.14
C ILE A 49 -10.29 8.15 -11.12
N VAL A 50 -9.52 7.17 -11.59
CA VAL A 50 -8.72 6.31 -10.72
C VAL A 50 -7.64 7.11 -9.98
N VAL A 51 -6.92 7.99 -10.66
CA VAL A 51 -5.88 8.84 -10.04
C VAL A 51 -6.48 9.76 -8.96
N LEU A 52 -7.62 10.38 -9.23
CA LEU A 52 -8.33 11.19 -8.23
C LEU A 52 -8.83 10.35 -7.05
N GLY A 53 -9.32 9.13 -7.31
CA GLY A 53 -9.69 8.18 -6.26
C GLY A 53 -8.51 7.83 -5.35
N VAL A 54 -7.33 7.58 -5.93
CA VAL A 54 -6.09 7.33 -5.17
C VAL A 54 -5.68 8.56 -4.35
N LEU A 55 -5.79 9.77 -4.91
CA LEU A 55 -5.46 11.00 -4.18
C LEU A 55 -6.42 11.25 -3.01
N SER A 56 -7.72 11.00 -3.20
CA SER A 56 -8.72 11.05 -2.12
C SER A 56 -8.38 10.03 -1.02
N ALA A 57 -8.08 8.78 -1.39
CA ALA A 57 -7.71 7.74 -0.45
C ALA A 57 -6.44 8.11 0.35
N LEU A 58 -5.43 8.70 -0.29
CA LEU A 58 -4.22 9.17 0.37
C LEU A 58 -4.51 10.28 1.40
N SER A 59 -5.36 11.24 1.05
CA SER A 59 -5.80 12.30 1.96
C SER A 59 -6.59 11.74 3.14
N ALA A 60 -7.42 10.72 2.90
CA ALA A 60 -8.15 10.01 3.95
C ALA A 60 -7.22 9.29 4.94
N GLN A 61 -6.17 8.63 4.43
CA GLN A 61 -5.16 7.99 5.28
C GLN A 61 -4.40 9.02 6.13
N ALA A 62 -4.05 10.18 5.56
CA ALA A 62 -3.39 11.26 6.30
C ALA A 62 -4.28 11.81 7.42
N ARG A 63 -5.57 12.04 7.15
CA ARG A 63 -6.56 12.47 8.16
C ARG A 63 -6.69 11.45 9.28
N LEU A 64 -6.86 10.17 8.92
CA LEU A 64 -7.00 9.07 9.87
C LEU A 64 -5.76 8.98 10.77
N LEU A 65 -4.56 9.07 10.20
CA LEU A 65 -3.32 9.04 10.97
C LEU A 65 -3.23 10.21 11.96
N ALA A 66 -3.57 11.43 11.53
CA ALA A 66 -3.53 12.62 12.36
C ALA A 66 -4.52 12.59 13.54
N VAL A 67 -5.69 11.97 13.35
CA VAL A 67 -6.71 11.83 14.41
C VAL A 67 -6.40 10.61 15.29
N GLU A 68 -6.30 9.42 14.71
CA GLU A 68 -6.18 8.17 15.47
C GLU A 68 -4.87 8.06 16.26
N ARG A 69 -3.76 8.54 15.69
CA ARG A 69 -2.44 8.35 16.32
C ARG A 69 -2.07 9.48 17.25
N ASP A 70 -2.56 10.69 17.00
CA ASP A 70 -2.19 11.86 17.81
C ASP A 70 -3.31 12.33 18.74
N TRP A 71 -4.56 12.43 18.27
CA TRP A 71 -5.65 12.94 19.11
C TRP A 71 -6.11 11.91 20.14
N VAL A 72 -6.20 10.63 19.76
CA VAL A 72 -6.66 9.56 20.66
C VAL A 72 -5.75 9.44 21.88
N VAL A 73 -4.44 9.49 21.68
CA VAL A 73 -3.47 9.42 22.78
C VAL A 73 -3.61 10.63 23.70
N GLU A 74 -3.78 11.83 23.13
CA GLU A 74 -3.99 13.05 23.92
C GLU A 74 -5.29 12.99 24.74
N ILE A 75 -6.36 12.45 24.16
CA ILE A 75 -7.67 12.30 24.82
C ILE A 75 -7.58 11.33 25.99
N CYS A 76 -6.86 10.21 25.84
CA CYS A 76 -6.69 9.21 26.90
C CYS A 76 -5.65 9.63 27.95
N GLY A 77 -4.74 10.55 27.61
CA GLY A 77 -3.68 11.02 28.49
C GLY A 77 -2.81 9.86 28.99
N LYS A 78 -2.68 9.72 30.32
CA LYS A 78 -1.85 8.69 30.96
C LYS A 78 -2.56 7.34 31.15
N ASP A 79 -3.86 7.24 30.87
CA ASP A 79 -4.61 5.99 31.04
C ASP A 79 -4.40 5.04 29.85
N LEU A 80 -3.44 4.13 30.00
CA LEU A 80 -3.06 3.17 28.97
C LEU A 80 -4.15 2.12 28.69
N ASP A 81 -5.03 1.82 29.66
CA ASP A 81 -6.12 0.85 29.49
C ASP A 81 -7.29 1.47 28.72
N MET A 82 -7.59 2.75 28.99
CA MET A 82 -8.51 3.53 28.18
C MET A 82 -7.99 3.69 26.75
N LEU A 83 -6.70 4.00 26.58
CA LEU A 83 -6.06 4.11 25.27
C LEU A 83 -6.20 2.82 24.46
N ALA A 84 -5.84 1.68 25.04
CA ALA A 84 -5.98 0.39 24.35
C ALA A 84 -7.44 0.06 23.99
N THR A 85 -8.38 0.44 24.86
CA THR A 85 -9.81 0.25 24.60
C THR A 85 -10.28 1.15 23.45
N MET A 86 -9.89 2.42 23.43
CA MET A 86 -10.26 3.37 22.38
C MET A 86 -9.65 3.00 21.03
N THR A 87 -8.37 2.63 21.00
CA THR A 87 -7.68 2.11 19.81
C THR A 87 -8.40 0.89 19.23
N ALA A 88 -8.82 -0.05 20.09
CA ALA A 88 -9.57 -1.23 19.66
C ALA A 88 -10.97 -0.89 19.14
N MET A 89 -11.65 0.09 19.74
CA MET A 89 -12.96 0.56 19.29
C MET A 89 -12.89 1.23 17.92
N LEU A 90 -11.89 2.09 17.68
CA LEU A 90 -11.68 2.72 16.38
C LEU A 90 -11.43 1.68 15.30
N ARG A 91 -10.57 0.69 15.59
CA ARG A 91 -10.35 -0.43 14.65
C ARG A 91 -11.62 -1.23 14.38
N ARG A 92 -12.44 -1.47 15.40
CA ARG A 92 -13.70 -2.19 15.23
C ARG A 92 -14.65 -1.45 14.30
N ILE A 93 -14.77 -0.13 14.46
CA ILE A 93 -15.60 0.70 13.58
C ILE A 93 -15.08 0.63 12.15
N ASP A 94 -13.76 0.73 11.95
CA ASP A 94 -13.14 0.59 10.62
C ASP A 94 -13.48 -0.76 9.98
N GLN A 95 -13.27 -1.87 10.70
CA GLN A 95 -13.59 -3.21 10.20
C GLN A 95 -15.08 -3.42 9.87
N VAL A 96 -15.97 -2.92 10.73
CA VAL A 96 -17.41 -2.97 10.47
C VAL A 96 -17.76 -2.16 9.22
N SER A 97 -17.19 -0.97 9.07
CA SER A 97 -17.43 -0.10 7.91
C SER A 97 -16.90 -0.72 6.61
N ALA A 98 -15.76 -1.43 6.64
CA ALA A 98 -15.21 -2.11 5.48
C ALA A 98 -16.13 -3.22 4.94
N ILE A 99 -16.93 -3.84 5.81
CA ILE A 99 -17.92 -4.86 5.43
C ILE A 99 -19.22 -4.20 4.95
N LEU A 100 -19.70 -3.18 5.69
CA LEU A 100 -20.98 -2.55 5.40
C LEU A 100 -20.94 -1.63 4.18
N ALA A 101 -19.81 -0.99 3.87
CA ALA A 101 -19.73 0.00 2.80
C ALA A 101 -19.99 -0.59 1.40
N PRO A 102 -19.38 -1.73 0.99
CA PRO A 102 -19.73 -2.37 -0.29
C PRO A 102 -21.18 -2.85 -0.34
N MET A 103 -21.71 -3.38 0.78
CA MET A 103 -23.10 -3.84 0.85
C MET A 103 -24.08 -2.67 0.66
N ALA A 104 -23.89 -1.57 1.41
CA ALA A 104 -24.71 -0.37 1.30
C ALA A 104 -24.62 0.25 -0.11
N THR A 105 -23.41 0.35 -0.65
CA THR A 105 -23.19 0.87 -2.01
C THR A 105 -23.90 -0.01 -3.05
N GLY A 106 -23.80 -1.34 -2.96
CA GLY A 106 -24.49 -2.26 -3.86
C GLY A 106 -26.01 -2.11 -3.83
N GLN A 107 -26.60 -1.94 -2.64
CA GLN A 107 -28.03 -1.67 -2.49
C GLN A 107 -28.41 -0.33 -3.13
N VAL A 108 -27.66 0.74 -2.85
CA VAL A 108 -27.89 2.06 -3.46
C VAL A 108 -27.89 1.96 -4.99
N MET A 109 -26.88 1.30 -5.57
CA MET A 109 -26.78 1.13 -7.02
C MET A 109 -27.93 0.29 -7.59
N THR A 110 -28.43 -0.69 -6.85
CA THR A 110 -29.57 -1.53 -7.27
C THR A 110 -30.88 -0.73 -7.33
N PHE A 111 -31.15 0.12 -6.34
CA PHE A 111 -32.41 0.88 -6.27
C PHE A 111 -32.41 2.16 -7.10
N THR A 112 -31.27 2.85 -7.21
CA THR A 112 -31.18 4.16 -7.88
C THR A 112 -30.55 4.11 -9.27
N GLY A 113 -29.95 2.97 -9.63
CA GLY A 113 -29.13 2.83 -10.83
C GLY A 113 -27.77 3.53 -10.71
N LEU A 114 -26.85 3.23 -11.63
CA LEU A 114 -25.47 3.72 -11.56
C LEU A 114 -25.37 5.26 -11.66
N ARG A 115 -26.24 5.89 -12.45
CA ARG A 115 -26.23 7.35 -12.69
C ARG A 115 -26.61 8.13 -11.44
N TYR A 116 -27.78 7.85 -10.88
CA TYR A 116 -28.28 8.58 -9.71
C TYR A 116 -27.65 8.09 -8.40
N GLY A 117 -27.18 6.84 -8.35
CA GLY A 117 -26.44 6.31 -7.21
C GLY A 117 -25.15 7.09 -6.91
N ALA A 118 -24.41 7.49 -7.95
CA ALA A 118 -23.22 8.34 -7.79
C ALA A 118 -23.57 9.71 -7.18
N VAL A 119 -24.65 10.35 -7.64
CA VAL A 119 -25.11 11.65 -7.10
C VAL A 119 -25.58 11.51 -5.66
N LEU A 120 -26.30 10.43 -5.33
CA LEU A 120 -26.75 10.16 -3.97
C LEU A 120 -25.56 10.00 -3.02
N ILE A 121 -24.55 9.21 -3.40
CA ILE A 121 -23.33 9.03 -2.59
C ILE A 121 -22.54 10.34 -2.48
N ALA A 122 -22.47 11.15 -3.54
CA ALA A 122 -21.84 12.47 -3.49
C ALA A 122 -22.56 13.40 -2.50
N GLY A 123 -23.89 13.46 -2.57
CA GLY A 123 -24.71 14.22 -1.64
C GLY A 123 -24.56 13.75 -0.20
N TRP A 124 -24.51 12.43 0.02
CA TRP A 124 -24.20 11.85 1.34
C TRP A 124 -22.84 12.35 1.82
N ASN A 125 -21.79 12.23 1.00
CA ASN A 125 -20.44 12.66 1.38
C ASN A 125 -20.43 14.13 1.82
N VAL A 126 -21.04 15.04 1.06
CA VAL A 126 -21.16 16.47 1.41
C VAL A 126 -21.81 16.67 2.78
N VAL A 127 -22.93 15.98 3.05
CA VAL A 127 -23.60 16.06 4.37
C VAL A 127 -22.68 15.55 5.48
N SER A 128 -21.98 14.44 5.24
CA SER A 128 -21.01 13.89 6.20
C SER A 128 -19.89 14.86 6.54
N VAL A 129 -19.38 15.65 5.58
CA VAL A 129 -18.32 16.65 5.82
C VAL A 129 -18.73 17.67 6.89
N PHE A 130 -19.94 18.22 6.77
CA PHE A 130 -20.42 19.22 7.73
C PHE A 130 -20.55 18.63 9.13
N VAL A 131 -21.06 17.41 9.23
CA VAL A 131 -21.17 16.68 10.50
C VAL A 131 -19.79 16.39 11.08
N GLU A 132 -18.86 15.89 10.26
CA GLU A 132 -17.50 15.56 10.69
C GLU A 132 -16.75 16.81 11.17
N PHE A 133 -16.80 17.90 10.42
CA PHE A 133 -16.18 19.16 10.79
C PHE A 133 -16.71 19.68 12.14
N TYR A 134 -18.03 19.64 12.34
CA TYR A 134 -18.64 20.04 13.60
C TYR A 134 -18.20 19.15 14.78
N LEU A 135 -18.18 17.82 14.59
CA LEU A 135 -17.74 16.89 15.62
C LEU A 135 -16.25 17.07 15.97
N MET A 136 -15.38 17.22 14.96
CA MET A 136 -13.95 17.49 15.17
C MET A 136 -13.71 18.80 15.90
N TRP A 137 -14.43 19.86 15.51
CA TRP A 137 -14.40 21.15 16.20
C TRP A 137 -14.85 21.02 17.66
N LYS A 138 -15.93 20.27 17.92
CA LYS A 138 -16.43 20.02 19.28
C LYS A 138 -15.41 19.26 20.13
N VAL A 139 -14.81 18.19 19.60
CA VAL A 139 -13.75 17.42 20.30
C VAL A 139 -12.57 18.32 20.62
N TYR A 140 -12.08 19.08 19.64
CA TYR A 140 -10.98 20.02 19.81
C TYR A 140 -11.27 21.07 20.90
N ASN A 141 -12.52 21.53 20.99
CA ASN A 141 -12.90 22.52 21.98
C ASN A 141 -13.10 21.98 23.39
N THR A 142 -13.49 20.72 23.50
CA THR A 142 -13.81 20.06 24.78
C THR A 142 -12.55 19.59 25.51
N VAL A 143 -11.49 19.22 24.77
CA VAL A 143 -10.26 18.68 25.35
C VAL A 143 -9.19 19.79 25.44
N PRO A 144 -8.94 20.39 26.62
CA PRO A 144 -8.01 21.51 26.76
C PRO A 144 -6.56 21.14 26.43
N ALA A 145 -6.16 19.87 26.60
CA ALA A 145 -4.83 19.37 26.28
C ALA A 145 -4.47 19.55 24.78
N LEU A 146 -5.45 19.36 23.87
CA LEU A 146 -5.27 19.62 22.44
C LEU A 146 -5.02 21.11 22.12
N LYS A 147 -5.52 22.03 22.96
CA LYS A 147 -5.33 23.49 22.81
C LYS A 147 -3.97 23.94 23.30
N ALA A 148 -3.51 23.42 24.45
CA ALA A 148 -2.21 23.75 25.04
C ALA A 148 -1.05 23.48 24.07
N LYS A 149 -1.12 22.37 23.34
CA LYS A 149 -0.12 21.94 22.34
C LYS A 149 0.02 22.86 21.11
N LYS A 150 -0.96 23.73 20.85
CA LYS A 150 -0.88 24.78 19.80
C LYS A 150 -0.17 26.02 20.33
N HIS A 151 -0.33 26.32 21.62
CA HIS A 151 0.29 27.47 22.27
C HIS A 151 1.78 27.23 22.50
N GLU A 152 2.15 26.07 23.06
CA GLU A 152 3.53 25.68 23.32
C GLU A 152 4.35 25.53 22.02
N ARG A 153 3.73 25.02 20.95
CA ARG A 153 4.36 25.01 19.62
C ARG A 153 4.46 26.38 18.96
N ARG A 154 3.50 27.30 19.15
CA ARG A 154 3.68 28.69 18.66
C ARG A 154 4.86 29.38 19.33
N ILE A 155 5.21 28.99 20.56
CA ILE A 155 6.37 29.51 21.28
C ILE A 155 7.67 28.86 20.76
N LEU A 156 7.65 27.58 20.39
CA LEU A 156 8.80 26.86 19.80
C LEU A 156 9.00 27.11 18.28
N ASP A 157 7.93 27.39 17.54
CA ASP A 157 7.91 27.76 16.13
C ASP A 157 8.00 29.29 15.95
N GLU A 158 7.92 30.09 17.03
CA GLU A 158 8.45 31.46 16.97
C GLU A 158 9.95 31.31 16.71
N PRO A 159 10.43 31.78 15.55
CA PRO A 159 11.78 31.49 15.18
C PRO A 159 12.71 32.06 16.24
N HIS A 160 13.72 31.27 16.57
CA HIS A 160 15.06 31.74 16.93
C HIS A 160 15.66 32.66 15.83
N GLU A 161 14.86 33.55 15.22
CA GLU A 161 15.27 34.66 14.36
C GLU A 161 15.73 35.86 15.19
N LYS A 162 15.62 35.83 16.51
CA LYS A 162 16.16 36.91 17.36
C LYS A 162 17.56 36.66 17.91
N GLU A 163 18.19 35.52 17.63
CA GLU A 163 19.58 35.25 18.06
C GLU A 163 20.53 34.80 16.94
N LEU A 164 20.10 34.85 15.68
CA LEU A 164 21.02 34.65 14.54
C LEU A 164 20.93 35.75 13.47
N GLU A 165 20.46 36.95 13.86
CA GLU A 165 20.82 38.17 13.15
C GLU A 165 22.00 38.81 13.88
N ASP A 166 23.17 38.71 13.25
CA ASP A 166 24.50 39.25 13.60
C ASP A 166 25.37 38.48 14.62
N PRO A 167 26.55 37.99 14.17
CA PRO A 167 27.59 38.88 13.67
C PRO A 167 28.08 38.52 12.26
N MET A 168 27.52 39.17 11.23
CA MET A 168 28.26 39.45 9.99
C MET A 168 27.93 40.86 9.45
N LYS A 169 27.68 41.82 10.35
CA LYS A 169 27.77 43.27 10.09
C LYS A 169 28.95 43.96 10.79
N SER A 170 29.86 43.24 11.45
CA SER A 170 31.02 43.85 12.12
C SER A 170 32.33 43.84 11.33
N THR A 171 32.31 43.57 10.01
CA THR A 171 33.53 43.66 9.16
C THR A 171 33.39 44.56 7.94
N PHE A 172 32.52 45.57 8.01
CA PHE A 172 32.68 46.71 7.11
C PHE A 172 32.21 47.99 7.81
N SER A 173 33.00 48.39 8.80
CA SER A 173 33.08 49.80 9.16
C SER A 173 33.41 50.59 7.90
N ARG A 174 32.50 51.50 7.61
CA ARG A 174 32.66 52.58 6.65
C ARG A 174 33.82 53.46 7.11
N GLU A 175 35.02 53.20 6.61
CA GLU A 175 36.14 54.14 6.61
C GLU A 175 36.51 54.47 5.16
N ASP A 176 36.06 55.67 4.77
CA ASP A 176 36.70 56.64 3.88
C ASP A 176 37.57 56.14 2.72
N ILE A 177 36.99 56.15 1.51
CA ILE A 177 37.78 56.49 0.31
C ILE A 177 37.09 57.64 -0.43
N ASN A 178 37.69 58.80 -0.18
CA ASN A 178 37.46 60.10 -0.76
C ASN A 178 37.83 60.11 -2.26
N TRP A 179 36.97 60.75 -3.05
CA TRP A 179 37.29 61.19 -4.41
C TRP A 179 38.26 62.38 -4.35
N ASN A 180 39.57 62.13 -4.55
CA ASN A 180 40.51 63.06 -5.20
C ASN A 180 41.93 62.49 -5.25
N ASN A 181 42.42 62.16 -6.45
CA ASN A 181 43.48 62.93 -7.09
C ASN A 181 43.83 62.35 -8.45
N SER A 182 43.82 63.25 -9.43
CA SER A 182 44.41 63.15 -10.75
C SER A 182 45.89 62.72 -10.69
N GLN A 183 46.34 61.86 -11.60
CA GLN A 183 46.99 62.29 -12.85
C GLN A 183 47.57 61.10 -13.63
N GLU A 184 47.25 61.11 -14.94
CA GLU A 184 48.09 60.73 -16.08
C GLU A 184 48.45 59.23 -16.27
N SER A 185 48.35 58.61 -17.45
CA SER A 185 48.29 59.15 -18.81
C SER A 185 47.85 58.06 -19.83
N LYS A 186 47.13 58.50 -20.88
CA LYS A 186 47.14 58.05 -22.29
C LYS A 186 46.58 56.62 -22.58
N THR A 187 45.64 56.40 -23.51
CA THR A 187 45.60 56.88 -24.90
C THR A 187 44.22 56.63 -25.55
N SER A 188 43.72 57.65 -26.24
CA SER A 188 42.86 57.69 -27.45
C SER A 188 41.44 57.08 -27.49
N CYS A 189 40.54 57.94 -27.98
CA CYS A 189 39.16 57.73 -28.40
C CYS A 189 39.00 56.80 -29.61
N SER A 190 37.82 56.19 -29.74
CA SER A 190 36.97 56.41 -30.92
C SER A 190 35.50 56.09 -30.62
N VAL A 191 34.63 56.98 -31.07
CA VAL A 191 33.18 56.86 -31.16
C VAL A 191 32.85 55.89 -32.29
N THR A 192 31.95 54.91 -32.12
CA THR A 192 31.08 54.37 -33.19
C THR A 192 29.90 53.58 -32.60
N GLU A 193 28.71 54.10 -32.92
CA GLU A 193 27.43 53.46 -33.21
C GLU A 193 26.69 52.53 -32.23
N ARG A 194 25.46 53.01 -31.99
CA ARG A 194 24.21 52.39 -31.59
C ARG A 194 23.90 51.10 -32.35
N SER A 195 23.20 50.18 -31.65
CA SER A 195 22.14 49.27 -32.13
C SER A 195 22.43 47.76 -32.06
N THR A 196 22.56 47.15 -30.87
CA THR A 196 22.28 45.71 -30.65
C THR A 196 22.15 45.35 -29.15
N THR A 197 21.30 46.03 -28.37
CA THR A 197 21.23 45.78 -26.90
C THR A 197 19.83 45.81 -26.29
N GLU A 198 18.83 45.31 -27.01
CA GLU A 198 17.51 45.02 -26.41
C GLU A 198 17.13 43.53 -26.52
N ALA A 199 17.60 42.82 -27.56
CA ALA A 199 17.34 41.39 -27.75
C ALA A 199 18.26 40.46 -26.91
N GLU A 200 19.43 40.92 -26.47
CA GLU A 200 20.35 40.12 -25.64
C GLU A 200 20.10 40.27 -24.13
N MET A 201 19.57 41.41 -23.66
CA MET A 201 19.18 41.57 -22.25
C MET A 201 17.95 40.75 -21.90
N THR A 202 16.95 40.67 -22.79
CA THR A 202 15.73 39.87 -22.57
C THR A 202 15.99 38.36 -22.59
N LYS A 203 16.95 37.88 -23.40
CA LYS A 203 17.38 36.48 -23.41
C LYS A 203 18.16 36.08 -22.15
N LYS A 204 18.97 36.99 -21.61
CA LYS A 204 19.80 36.73 -20.42
C LYS A 204 18.97 36.72 -19.12
N ASP A 205 17.95 37.57 -19.03
CA ASP A 205 16.99 37.57 -17.92
C ASP A 205 16.07 36.34 -17.94
N GLY A 206 15.66 35.86 -19.11
CA GLY A 206 14.92 34.60 -19.26
C GLY A 206 15.74 33.38 -18.81
N ASN A 207 17.00 33.29 -19.25
CA ASN A 207 17.88 32.18 -18.90
C ASN A 207 18.26 32.17 -17.40
N MET A 208 18.44 33.33 -16.77
CA MET A 208 18.67 33.42 -15.32
C MET A 208 17.44 33.08 -14.48
N ARG A 209 16.22 33.39 -14.96
CA ARG A 209 14.98 33.05 -14.28
C ARG A 209 14.66 31.55 -14.37
N GLU A 210 14.87 30.91 -15.52
CA GLU A 210 14.73 29.45 -15.68
C GLU A 210 15.78 28.66 -14.87
N GLU A 211 17.03 29.13 -14.80
CA GLU A 211 18.06 28.53 -13.94
C GLU A 211 17.76 28.69 -12.45
N GLY A 212 17.21 29.85 -12.05
CA GLY A 212 16.67 30.07 -10.71
C GLY A 212 15.49 29.14 -10.41
N GLU A 213 14.63 28.90 -11.41
CA GLU A 213 13.48 28.01 -11.30
C GLU A 213 13.86 26.54 -11.07
N GLN A 214 14.83 26.06 -11.83
CA GLN A 214 15.39 24.72 -11.63
C GLN A 214 16.16 24.58 -10.32
N ARG A 215 16.88 25.62 -9.88
CA ARG A 215 17.61 25.62 -8.61
C ARG A 215 16.65 25.56 -7.42
N TRP A 216 15.56 26.33 -7.42
CA TRP A 216 14.58 26.23 -6.33
C TRP A 216 13.85 24.89 -6.35
N MET A 217 13.48 24.36 -7.52
CA MET A 217 12.84 23.02 -7.60
C MET A 217 13.77 21.92 -7.09
N ARG A 218 15.06 21.95 -7.45
CA ARG A 218 16.05 21.01 -6.91
C ARG A 218 16.24 21.19 -5.40
N ALA A 219 16.32 22.44 -4.92
CA ALA A 219 16.43 22.72 -3.49
C ALA A 219 15.21 22.21 -2.70
N VAL A 220 14.01 22.37 -3.25
CA VAL A 220 12.76 21.85 -2.67
C VAL A 220 12.74 20.33 -2.70
N LEU A 221 13.10 19.67 -3.79
CA LEU A 221 13.16 18.21 -3.83
C LEU A 221 14.20 17.65 -2.85
N VAL A 222 15.36 18.29 -2.76
CA VAL A 222 16.40 17.93 -1.79
C VAL A 222 15.90 18.14 -0.36
N SER A 223 15.17 19.22 -0.06
CA SER A 223 14.64 19.46 1.29
C SER A 223 13.60 18.40 1.70
N HIS A 224 12.74 17.98 0.77
CA HIS A 224 11.79 16.88 1.02
C HIS A 224 12.52 15.55 1.23
N PHE A 225 13.51 15.24 0.39
CA PHE A 225 14.30 14.00 0.52
C PHE A 225 15.09 13.96 1.85
N VAL A 226 15.70 15.08 2.23
CA VAL A 226 16.39 15.21 3.52
C VAL A 226 15.41 15.00 4.69
N THR A 227 14.19 15.51 4.58
CA THR A 227 13.14 15.32 5.61
C THR A 227 12.73 13.85 5.71
N LEU A 228 12.54 13.16 4.58
CA LEU A 228 12.28 11.72 4.55
C LEU A 228 13.43 10.92 5.17
N TYR A 229 14.67 11.19 4.76
CA TYR A 229 15.85 10.51 5.29
C TYR A 229 16.00 10.69 6.80
N ARG A 230 15.77 11.91 7.31
CA ARG A 230 15.78 12.19 8.75
C ARG A 230 14.68 11.41 9.48
N GLY A 231 13.48 11.31 8.90
CA GLY A 231 12.37 10.52 9.44
C GLY A 231 12.71 9.04 9.56
N TRP A 232 13.24 8.43 8.49
CA TRP A 232 13.70 7.05 8.50
C TRP A 232 14.82 6.79 9.51
N ARG A 233 15.79 7.71 9.59
CA ARG A 233 16.89 7.61 10.56
C ARG A 233 16.38 7.66 12.00
N LYS A 234 15.40 8.51 12.30
CA LYS A 234 14.75 8.56 13.62
C LYS A 234 13.96 7.28 13.90
N TYR A 235 13.15 6.82 12.94
CA TYR A 235 12.38 5.60 13.05
C TYR A 235 13.24 4.39 13.47
N ILE A 236 14.38 4.16 12.80
CA ILE A 236 15.29 3.02 13.08
C ILE A 236 15.93 3.10 14.49
N ARG A 237 16.07 4.29 15.07
CA ARG A 237 16.63 4.46 16.41
C ARG A 237 15.66 4.05 17.52
N TYR A 238 14.36 4.13 17.27
CA TYR A 238 13.36 3.71 18.25
C TYR A 238 13.41 2.20 18.47
N ARG A 239 13.31 1.77 19.74
CA ARG A 239 13.26 0.34 20.09
C ARG A 239 12.07 -0.37 19.43
N VAL A 240 10.97 0.34 19.22
CA VAL A 240 9.76 -0.16 18.53
C VAL A 240 9.93 -0.38 17.01
N ALA A 241 11.09 -0.05 16.44
CA ALA A 241 11.37 -0.34 15.03
C ALA A 241 11.30 -1.83 14.69
N LEU A 242 11.71 -2.72 15.61
CA LEU A 242 11.64 -4.17 15.41
C LEU A 242 10.18 -4.67 15.28
N PRO A 243 9.26 -4.33 16.22
CA PRO A 243 7.83 -4.56 16.04
C PRO A 243 7.25 -3.95 14.77
N GLY A 244 7.69 -2.74 14.38
CA GLY A 244 7.23 -2.12 13.13
C GLY A 244 7.69 -2.85 11.87
N MET A 245 8.92 -3.36 11.84
CA MET A 245 9.40 -4.24 10.77
C MET A 245 8.64 -5.57 10.76
N ALA A 246 8.32 -6.12 11.93
CA ALA A 246 7.46 -7.29 12.02
C ALA A 246 6.09 -7.03 11.39
N LEU A 247 5.45 -5.90 11.74
CA LEU A 247 4.19 -5.49 11.13
C LEU A 247 4.32 -5.35 9.61
N ALA A 248 5.39 -4.75 9.10
CA ALA A 248 5.62 -4.62 7.67
C ALA A 248 5.70 -5.99 6.96
N CYS A 249 6.36 -6.99 7.55
CA CYS A 249 6.38 -8.36 7.03
C CYS A 249 4.98 -8.98 6.97
N LEU A 250 4.08 -8.64 7.90
CA LEU A 250 2.68 -9.09 7.86
C LEU A 250 1.91 -8.51 6.66
N TYR A 251 2.29 -7.33 6.14
CA TYR A 251 1.69 -6.75 4.92
C TYR A 251 2.19 -7.44 3.65
N LEU A 252 3.40 -8.02 3.66
CA LEU A 252 3.92 -8.87 2.59
C LEU A 252 3.36 -10.29 2.70
N THR A 253 2.05 -10.44 2.50
CA THR A 253 1.39 -11.75 2.47
C THR A 253 0.28 -11.77 1.43
N VAL A 254 0.29 -12.77 0.55
CA VAL A 254 -0.86 -13.05 -0.33
C VAL A 254 -1.98 -13.77 0.43
N LEU A 255 -1.69 -14.32 1.62
CA LEU A 255 -2.63 -15.07 2.45
C LEU A 255 -3.61 -14.17 3.22
N GLY A 256 -3.80 -12.94 2.75
CA GLY A 256 -4.97 -12.14 3.09
C GLY A 256 -6.20 -12.71 2.39
N PHE A 257 -7.34 -12.70 3.07
CA PHE A 257 -8.65 -12.83 2.43
C PHE A 257 -8.92 -11.58 1.57
N ASP A 258 -8.15 -11.44 0.50
CA ASP A 258 -8.10 -10.28 -0.39
C ASP A 258 -8.38 -10.76 -1.82
N SER A 259 -8.50 -9.83 -2.78
CA SER A 259 -8.85 -10.14 -4.18
C SER A 259 -7.96 -11.21 -4.83
N ILE A 260 -6.70 -11.32 -4.43
CA ILE A 260 -5.74 -12.33 -4.94
C ILE A 260 -6.16 -13.75 -4.54
N THR A 261 -6.39 -13.99 -3.23
CA THR A 261 -6.82 -15.29 -2.72
C THR A 261 -8.22 -15.65 -3.20
N ILE A 262 -9.13 -14.67 -3.24
CA ILE A 262 -10.49 -14.86 -3.77
C ILE A 262 -10.41 -15.25 -5.25
N GLY A 263 -9.57 -14.59 -6.04
CA GLY A 263 -9.31 -14.94 -7.44
C GLY A 263 -8.77 -16.36 -7.59
N TYR A 264 -7.76 -16.75 -6.79
CA TYR A 264 -7.26 -18.11 -6.78
C TYR A 264 -8.35 -19.14 -6.42
N ALA A 265 -9.11 -18.90 -5.36
CA ALA A 265 -10.20 -19.78 -4.95
C ALA A 265 -11.30 -19.90 -6.03
N ALA A 266 -11.60 -18.82 -6.75
CA ALA A 266 -12.51 -18.85 -7.90
C ALA A 266 -11.95 -19.70 -9.05
N THR A 267 -10.64 -19.63 -9.36
CA THR A 267 -10.03 -20.50 -10.38
C THR A 267 -10.07 -21.98 -10.02
N GLN A 268 -10.17 -22.32 -8.74
CA GLN A 268 -10.34 -23.69 -8.24
C GLN A 268 -11.82 -24.17 -8.28
N GLY A 269 -12.73 -23.37 -8.83
CA GLY A 269 -14.13 -23.74 -9.01
C GLY A 269 -15.04 -23.48 -7.79
N LEU A 270 -14.59 -22.69 -6.80
CA LEU A 270 -15.47 -22.29 -5.70
C LEU A 270 -16.52 -21.29 -6.22
N SER A 271 -17.78 -21.53 -5.88
CA SER A 271 -18.87 -20.61 -6.21
C SER A 271 -18.73 -19.28 -5.46
N GLU A 272 -19.18 -18.20 -6.09
CA GLU A 272 -19.14 -16.85 -5.52
C GLU A 272 -19.87 -16.78 -4.17
N SER A 273 -20.95 -17.54 -4.01
CA SER A 273 -21.70 -17.63 -2.74
C SER A 273 -20.85 -18.19 -1.60
N ILE A 274 -20.04 -19.22 -1.85
CA ILE A 274 -19.14 -19.81 -0.85
C ILE A 274 -18.05 -18.81 -0.48
N LEU A 275 -17.48 -18.11 -1.47
CA LEU A 275 -16.49 -17.06 -1.24
C LEU A 275 -17.08 -15.92 -0.40
N GLY A 276 -18.34 -15.54 -0.64
CA GLY A 276 -19.07 -14.57 0.18
C GLY A 276 -19.23 -15.01 1.64
N ILE A 277 -19.63 -16.26 1.88
CA ILE A 277 -19.76 -16.82 3.24
C ILE A 277 -18.40 -16.83 3.95
N LEU A 278 -17.35 -17.31 3.29
CA LEU A 278 -16.00 -17.37 3.84
C LEU A 278 -15.45 -15.95 4.14
N SER A 279 -15.79 -14.97 3.30
CA SER A 279 -15.48 -13.56 3.53
C SER A 279 -16.16 -13.03 4.79
N GLY A 280 -17.44 -13.38 4.98
CA GLY A 280 -18.20 -13.08 6.19
C GLY A 280 -17.57 -13.69 7.44
N CYS A 281 -17.14 -14.96 7.39
CA CYS A 281 -16.44 -15.61 8.49
C CYS A 281 -15.12 -14.90 8.82
N SER A 282 -14.30 -14.60 7.80
CA SER A 282 -13.04 -13.84 7.94
C SER A 282 -13.24 -12.49 8.64
N ALA A 283 -14.28 -11.76 8.23
CA ALA A 283 -14.71 -10.51 8.86
C ALA A 283 -15.07 -10.67 10.35
N VAL A 284 -15.85 -11.70 10.70
CA VAL A 284 -16.22 -11.99 12.09
C VAL A 284 -14.99 -12.27 12.95
N PHE A 285 -14.05 -13.10 12.48
CA PHE A 285 -12.81 -13.38 13.21
C PHE A 285 -11.95 -12.12 13.38
N GLY A 286 -11.94 -11.21 12.40
CA GLY A 286 -11.25 -9.94 12.53
C GLY A 286 -11.87 -9.00 13.57
N ILE A 287 -13.19 -8.86 13.57
CA ILE A 287 -13.92 -8.09 14.59
C ILE A 287 -13.72 -8.72 15.98
N MET A 288 -13.77 -10.05 16.09
CA MET A 288 -13.54 -10.77 17.35
C MET A 288 -12.15 -10.47 17.93
N GLY A 289 -11.12 -10.33 17.09
CA GLY A 289 -9.79 -9.88 17.51
C GLY A 289 -9.81 -8.53 18.23
N THR A 290 -10.62 -7.57 17.76
CA THR A 290 -10.74 -6.24 18.40
C THR A 290 -11.40 -6.28 19.77
N PHE A 291 -12.30 -7.23 20.03
CA PHE A 291 -12.89 -7.44 21.34
C PHE A 291 -11.94 -8.19 22.28
N ALA A 292 -11.18 -9.15 21.75
CA ALA A 292 -10.23 -9.95 22.51
C ALA A 292 -9.00 -9.14 22.94
N TYR A 293 -8.52 -8.22 22.11
CA TYR A 293 -7.31 -7.43 22.37
C TYR A 293 -7.27 -6.76 23.76
N PRO A 294 -8.26 -5.92 24.16
CA PRO A 294 -8.20 -5.27 25.48
C PRO A 294 -8.27 -6.28 26.63
N ILE A 295 -8.97 -7.40 26.46
CA ILE A 295 -9.09 -8.46 27.47
C ILE A 295 -7.74 -9.15 27.65
N ILE A 296 -7.11 -9.57 26.55
CA ILE A 296 -5.80 -10.25 26.57
C ILE A 296 -4.75 -9.28 27.14
N ARG A 297 -4.71 -8.03 26.66
CA ARG A 297 -3.77 -7.01 27.15
C ARG A 297 -3.86 -6.79 28.66
N ARG A 298 -5.06 -6.68 29.24
CA ARG A 298 -5.23 -6.52 30.69
C ARG A 298 -4.75 -7.73 31.49
N ARG A 299 -4.81 -8.94 30.90
CA ARG A 299 -4.42 -10.19 31.57
C ARG A 299 -2.92 -10.47 31.50
N VAL A 300 -2.30 -10.28 30.33
CA VAL A 300 -0.91 -10.70 30.09
C VAL A 300 0.06 -9.55 29.81
N GLY A 301 -0.43 -8.33 29.62
CA GLY A 301 0.36 -7.16 29.26
C GLY A 301 0.54 -6.99 27.74
N LEU A 302 0.95 -5.78 27.32
CA LEU A 302 1.02 -5.38 25.92
C LEU A 302 1.99 -6.21 25.07
N VAL A 303 3.25 -6.30 25.49
CA VAL A 303 4.31 -7.01 24.75
C VAL A 303 3.97 -8.49 24.55
N ARG A 304 3.46 -9.15 25.61
CA ARG A 304 3.06 -10.56 25.60
C ARG A 304 1.84 -10.81 24.72
N THR A 305 0.90 -9.87 24.67
CA THR A 305 -0.28 -9.97 23.81
C THR A 305 0.13 -10.08 22.34
N GLY A 306 1.09 -9.25 21.89
CA GLY A 306 1.56 -9.30 20.51
C GLY A 306 2.24 -10.62 20.13
N ILE A 307 3.07 -11.21 21.00
CA ILE A 307 3.72 -12.49 20.68
C ILE A 307 2.72 -13.66 20.69
N ILE A 308 1.72 -13.65 21.59
CA ILE A 308 0.64 -14.66 21.59
C ILE A 308 -0.16 -14.55 20.29
N ALA A 309 -0.52 -13.34 19.88
CA ALA A 309 -1.27 -13.08 18.67
C ALA A 309 -0.52 -13.51 17.40
N LEU A 310 0.76 -13.15 17.27
CA LEU A 310 1.61 -13.57 16.16
C LEU A 310 1.84 -15.08 16.15
N SER A 311 1.99 -15.72 17.31
CA SER A 311 2.14 -17.18 17.40
C SER A 311 0.86 -17.90 16.96
N CYS A 312 -0.30 -17.39 17.36
CA CYS A 312 -1.60 -17.86 16.90
C CYS A 312 -1.74 -17.72 15.39
N GLN A 313 -1.37 -16.55 14.84
CA GLN A 313 -1.39 -16.31 13.39
C GLN A 313 -0.50 -17.29 12.62
N VAL A 314 0.77 -17.44 13.01
CA VAL A 314 1.70 -18.39 12.37
C VAL A 314 1.15 -19.82 12.44
N SER A 315 0.61 -20.22 13.60
CA SER A 315 0.03 -21.56 13.78
C SER A 315 -1.13 -21.81 12.81
N CYS A 316 -2.04 -20.85 12.64
CA CYS A 316 -3.12 -20.95 11.67
C CYS A 316 -2.62 -20.98 10.22
N LEU A 317 -1.59 -20.19 9.89
CA LEU A 317 -1.02 -20.16 8.55
C LEU A 317 -0.21 -21.41 8.20
N THR A 318 0.22 -22.21 9.19
CA THR A 318 0.79 -23.54 8.89
C THR A 318 -0.21 -24.43 8.14
N LEU A 319 -1.52 -24.28 8.38
CA LEU A 319 -2.56 -24.98 7.63
C LEU A 319 -2.57 -24.57 6.14
N CYS A 320 -2.28 -23.30 5.84
CA CYS A 320 -2.16 -22.82 4.47
C CYS A 320 -0.95 -23.44 3.77
N VAL A 321 0.16 -23.60 4.48
CA VAL A 321 1.36 -24.25 3.94
C VAL A 321 1.07 -25.73 3.69
N VAL A 322 0.48 -26.43 4.66
CA VAL A 322 0.06 -27.84 4.50
C VAL A 322 -0.88 -28.02 3.29
N SER A 323 -1.75 -27.05 3.01
CA SER A 323 -2.68 -27.11 1.88
C SER A 323 -2.01 -27.28 0.51
N VAL A 324 -0.76 -26.82 0.36
CA VAL A 324 -0.01 -26.89 -0.90
C VAL A 324 0.26 -28.35 -1.31
N TRP A 325 0.44 -29.25 -0.35
CA TRP A 325 0.71 -30.68 -0.59
C TRP A 325 -0.52 -31.58 -0.40
N MET A 326 -1.68 -30.99 -0.08
CA MET A 326 -2.92 -31.76 0.08
C MET A 326 -3.49 -32.20 -1.28
N PRO A 327 -4.21 -33.33 -1.34
CA PRO A 327 -4.78 -33.82 -2.59
C PRO A 327 -5.77 -32.79 -3.17
N GLY A 328 -5.67 -32.56 -4.47
CA GLY A 328 -6.42 -31.54 -5.19
C GLY A 328 -5.78 -30.14 -5.21
N SER A 329 -4.55 -30.00 -4.72
CA SER A 329 -3.73 -28.81 -4.97
C SER A 329 -3.32 -28.74 -6.45
N PRO A 330 -3.48 -27.59 -7.13
CA PRO A 330 -3.00 -27.37 -8.50
C PRO A 330 -1.48 -27.13 -8.57
N PHE A 331 -0.77 -27.22 -7.45
CA PHE A 331 0.64 -26.87 -7.36
C PHE A 331 1.55 -27.93 -7.99
N ASP A 332 2.17 -27.58 -9.11
CA ASP A 332 3.17 -28.40 -9.80
C ASP A 332 4.52 -27.66 -9.85
N PRO A 333 5.51 -27.99 -8.99
CA PRO A 333 6.76 -27.25 -8.87
C PRO A 333 7.68 -27.35 -10.10
N PHE A 334 7.46 -28.35 -10.97
CA PHE A 334 8.30 -28.64 -12.14
C PHE A 334 7.59 -28.42 -13.48
N LYS A 335 6.32 -28.02 -13.47
CA LYS A 335 5.56 -27.69 -14.69
C LYS A 335 5.77 -26.23 -15.05
N GLN A 336 7.02 -25.78 -15.00
CA GLN A 336 7.37 -24.52 -15.62
C GLN A 336 7.25 -24.74 -17.11
N LYS A 337 6.29 -24.06 -17.73
CA LYS A 337 6.11 -23.96 -19.17
C LYS A 337 7.43 -23.45 -19.77
N ILE A 338 8.39 -24.33 -20.03
CA ILE A 338 9.28 -24.17 -21.17
C ILE A 338 8.28 -23.97 -22.30
N MET A 339 8.30 -22.78 -22.90
CA MET A 339 7.55 -22.51 -24.10
C MET A 339 8.02 -23.52 -25.14
N THR A 340 7.35 -24.68 -25.20
CA THR A 340 7.57 -25.65 -26.24
C THR A 340 7.02 -25.02 -27.51
N PRO A 341 7.80 -24.97 -28.61
CA PRO A 341 7.35 -24.37 -29.87
C PRO A 341 6.10 -25.04 -30.50
N CYS A 342 5.56 -26.11 -29.90
CA CYS A 342 4.42 -26.84 -30.44
C CYS A 342 3.06 -26.19 -30.20
N GLU A 343 2.88 -25.33 -29.19
CA GLU A 343 1.60 -24.60 -29.01
C GLU A 343 1.47 -23.40 -29.95
N ALA A 344 2.54 -23.02 -30.66
CA ALA A 344 2.47 -22.02 -31.72
C ALA A 344 1.94 -22.57 -33.06
N MET A 345 1.88 -23.91 -33.23
CA MET A 345 1.46 -24.54 -34.49
C MET A 345 -0.01 -24.99 -34.50
N SER A 346 -0.70 -24.95 -33.36
CA SER A 346 -2.12 -25.30 -33.25
C SER A 346 -3.07 -24.10 -33.37
N SER A 347 -2.56 -22.86 -33.44
CA SER A 347 -3.35 -21.68 -33.78
C SER A 347 -3.34 -21.35 -35.29
N LEU A 348 -2.73 -22.20 -36.12
CA LEU A 348 -2.70 -22.04 -37.58
C LEU A 348 -3.32 -23.24 -38.31
N SER A 349 -4.42 -23.77 -37.79
CA SER A 349 -5.28 -24.70 -38.53
C SER A 349 -6.75 -24.40 -38.22
N THR A 350 -7.20 -23.20 -38.56
CA THR A 350 -8.63 -22.89 -38.68
C THR A 350 -8.83 -21.74 -39.64
N THR A 351 -8.49 -21.96 -40.91
CA THR A 351 -9.11 -21.33 -42.08
C THR A 351 -8.60 -22.06 -43.32
N THR A 352 -9.20 -23.19 -43.65
CA THR A 352 -9.33 -23.55 -45.06
C THR A 352 -10.38 -22.61 -45.62
N ASP A 353 -9.96 -21.56 -46.31
CA ASP A 353 -10.62 -21.12 -47.55
C ASP A 353 -9.72 -20.13 -48.30
N SER A 354 -9.44 -20.51 -49.55
CA SER A 354 -9.13 -19.66 -50.69
C SER A 354 -7.73 -19.02 -50.83
N GLU A 355 -7.05 -19.47 -51.89
CA GLU A 355 -6.14 -18.75 -52.79
C GLU A 355 -4.72 -18.35 -52.34
N VAL A 356 -3.85 -18.36 -53.37
CA VAL A 356 -2.54 -17.71 -53.50
C VAL A 356 -1.30 -18.55 -53.20
N THR A 357 -0.96 -19.33 -54.22
CA THR A 357 0.35 -19.53 -54.85
C THR A 357 1.51 -18.61 -54.40
N HIS A 358 2.69 -19.22 -54.32
CA HIS A 358 4.04 -18.67 -54.30
C HIS A 358 4.74 -18.48 -52.95
N THR A 359 5.97 -19.02 -52.95
CA THR A 359 7.13 -18.66 -52.12
C THR A 359 7.15 -19.19 -50.69
N PHE A 360 7.75 -20.38 -50.50
CA PHE A 360 9.01 -20.47 -49.75
C PHE A 360 9.79 -21.70 -50.22
N LYS A 361 10.64 -21.43 -51.21
CA LYS A 361 11.70 -22.31 -51.69
C LYS A 361 12.85 -22.22 -50.68
N ASN A 362 13.47 -23.37 -50.40
CA ASN A 362 14.81 -23.56 -49.82
C ASN A 362 14.90 -23.61 -48.29
N LEU A 363 14.80 -24.83 -47.75
CA LEU A 363 15.87 -25.31 -46.87
C LEU A 363 16.29 -26.70 -47.31
N VAL A 364 17.45 -26.73 -47.98
CA VAL A 364 18.15 -27.90 -48.45
C VAL A 364 18.89 -28.52 -47.27
N LEU A 365 18.61 -29.78 -46.97
CA LEU A 365 19.51 -30.70 -46.29
C LEU A 365 19.48 -32.01 -47.08
N THR A 366 20.43 -32.13 -47.99
CA THR A 366 20.74 -33.33 -48.76
C THR A 366 21.67 -34.23 -47.95
N THR A 367 21.26 -35.47 -47.68
CA THR A 367 22.20 -36.61 -47.70
C THR A 367 21.46 -37.92 -47.95
N GLU A 368 21.73 -38.46 -49.15
CA GLU A 368 21.91 -39.86 -49.54
C GLU A 368 20.79 -40.90 -49.42
N ALA A 369 20.64 -41.61 -50.54
CA ALA A 369 19.67 -42.64 -50.85
C ALA A 369 20.10 -44.02 -50.33
N ALA A 370 19.13 -44.82 -49.89
CA ALA A 370 19.16 -46.27 -50.02
C ALA A 370 17.72 -46.82 -50.06
N ASP A 371 17.44 -47.46 -51.19
CA ASP A 371 16.32 -48.30 -51.61
C ASP A 371 15.39 -48.89 -50.52
N LEU A 372 14.07 -48.87 -50.77
CA LEU A 372 13.29 -50.10 -51.07
C LEU A 372 11.79 -49.81 -51.26
N ASN A 373 11.32 -50.19 -52.44
CA ASN A 373 9.94 -50.29 -52.88
C ASN A 373 9.37 -51.66 -52.41
N LEU A 374 8.11 -51.76 -51.97
CA LEU A 374 7.29 -52.99 -52.05
C LEU A 374 5.83 -52.76 -51.62
N THR A 375 4.98 -52.66 -52.64
CA THR A 375 3.69 -53.35 -52.86
C THR A 375 2.88 -53.92 -51.69
N ALA A 376 1.58 -53.61 -51.73
CA ALA A 376 0.51 -54.23 -50.97
C ALA A 376 0.30 -55.73 -51.28
N ALA A 377 0.11 -56.53 -50.23
CA ALA A 377 -0.77 -57.71 -50.21
C ALA A 377 -1.11 -58.09 -48.74
N PRO A 378 -2.28 -58.71 -48.47
CA PRO A 378 -2.84 -58.90 -47.13
C PRO A 378 -2.54 -60.30 -46.57
N SER A 379 -2.32 -60.42 -45.25
CA SER A 379 -2.78 -61.53 -44.38
C SER A 379 -2.13 -61.43 -42.99
N GLY A 380 -2.85 -61.95 -41.99
CA GLY A 380 -2.77 -61.55 -40.59
C GLY A 380 -1.45 -61.82 -39.86
N VAL A 381 -1.13 -60.88 -38.96
CA VAL A 381 -0.45 -61.11 -37.69
C VAL A 381 -0.99 -60.07 -36.70
N ASP A 382 -1.50 -60.54 -35.56
CA ASP A 382 -1.88 -59.72 -34.42
C ASP A 382 -0.71 -58.85 -33.99
N THR A 383 -0.80 -57.55 -34.25
CA THR A 383 -0.02 -56.54 -33.53
C THR A 383 -1.00 -55.54 -32.98
N THR A 384 -1.17 -55.60 -31.66
CA THR A 384 -1.82 -54.58 -30.85
C THR A 384 -1.09 -53.26 -31.06
N VAL A 385 -1.57 -52.47 -32.02
CA VAL A 385 -1.24 -51.06 -32.10
C VAL A 385 -1.91 -50.44 -30.88
N ASN A 386 -1.12 -50.22 -29.82
CA ASN A 386 -1.46 -49.29 -28.76
C ASN A 386 -1.50 -47.89 -29.38
N VAL A 387 -2.59 -47.60 -30.09
CA VAL A 387 -3.04 -46.22 -30.29
C VAL A 387 -3.37 -45.76 -28.89
N THR A 388 -2.41 -45.07 -28.27
CA THR A 388 -2.71 -44.22 -27.12
C THR A 388 -3.65 -43.18 -27.69
N SER A 389 -4.94 -43.48 -27.64
CA SER A 389 -5.96 -42.48 -27.78
C SER A 389 -5.57 -41.40 -26.77
N CYS A 390 -5.27 -40.20 -27.24
CA CYS A 390 -5.37 -39.03 -26.40
C CYS A 390 -6.85 -38.95 -26.02
N GLY A 391 -7.19 -39.67 -24.96
CA GLY A 391 -8.42 -39.46 -24.24
C GLY A 391 -8.37 -38.01 -23.82
N MET A 392 -9.15 -37.18 -24.53
CA MET A 392 -9.65 -35.94 -23.99
C MET A 392 -10.55 -36.34 -22.82
N SER A 393 -9.93 -36.71 -21.70
CA SER A 393 -10.56 -36.67 -20.40
C SER A 393 -10.72 -35.19 -20.08
N ALA A 394 -11.80 -34.61 -20.59
CA ALA A 394 -12.43 -33.49 -19.93
C ALA A 394 -12.81 -34.01 -18.53
N SER A 395 -11.94 -33.75 -17.55
CA SER A 395 -12.16 -34.09 -16.15
C SER A 395 -13.22 -33.13 -15.59
N SER A 396 -14.48 -33.41 -15.89
CA SER A 396 -15.65 -32.81 -15.27
C SER A 396 -16.09 -33.69 -14.09
N GLY A 397 -15.53 -33.43 -12.91
CA GLY A 397 -15.83 -34.06 -11.61
C GLY A 397 -14.81 -33.60 -10.56
N PRO A 398 -15.18 -33.36 -9.29
CA PRO A 398 -14.42 -32.49 -8.41
C PRO A 398 -13.07 -33.11 -8.07
N GLY A 399 -11.99 -32.39 -8.41
CA GLY A 399 -10.75 -32.54 -7.67
C GLY A 399 -11.04 -32.42 -6.17
N SER A 400 -10.29 -33.13 -5.35
CA SER A 400 -10.42 -33.05 -3.89
C SER A 400 -10.35 -31.59 -3.42
N TYR A 401 -11.45 -31.03 -2.90
CA TYR A 401 -11.48 -29.67 -2.33
C TYR A 401 -10.72 -29.56 -1.00
N VAL A 402 -10.05 -30.63 -0.57
CA VAL A 402 -9.30 -30.68 0.69
C VAL A 402 -8.22 -29.60 0.72
N SER A 403 -7.43 -29.45 -0.34
CA SER A 403 -6.41 -28.38 -0.41
C SER A 403 -7.03 -26.99 -0.20
N VAL A 404 -8.04 -26.63 -0.99
CA VAL A 404 -8.67 -25.31 -0.87
C VAL A 404 -9.35 -25.12 0.49
N ALA A 405 -9.96 -26.16 1.06
CA ALA A 405 -10.58 -26.07 2.39
C ALA A 405 -9.55 -25.75 3.49
N PHE A 406 -8.38 -26.41 3.49
CA PHE A 406 -7.29 -26.11 4.43
C PHE A 406 -6.73 -24.70 4.23
N LEU A 407 -6.58 -24.25 2.97
CA LEU A 407 -6.16 -22.89 2.65
C LEU A 407 -7.15 -21.87 3.23
N MET A 408 -8.44 -22.00 2.92
CA MET A 408 -9.46 -21.06 3.37
C MET A 408 -9.61 -21.08 4.89
N ALA A 409 -9.55 -22.25 5.53
CA ALA A 409 -9.58 -22.40 6.98
C ALA A 409 -8.42 -21.68 7.68
N GLY A 410 -7.20 -21.87 7.18
CA GLY A 410 -6.03 -21.19 7.72
C GLY A 410 -6.12 -19.67 7.61
N ILE A 411 -6.61 -19.16 6.48
CA ILE A 411 -6.71 -17.71 6.21
C ILE A 411 -7.71 -17.03 7.14
N PHE A 412 -8.95 -17.53 7.27
CA PHE A 412 -9.92 -16.85 8.12
C PHE A 412 -9.61 -16.99 9.62
N LEU A 413 -9.03 -18.12 10.06
CA LEU A 413 -8.60 -18.28 11.45
C LEU A 413 -7.42 -17.34 11.78
N ALA A 414 -6.48 -17.19 10.85
CA ALA A 414 -5.33 -16.31 11.02
C ALA A 414 -5.72 -14.82 11.20
N ARG A 415 -6.90 -14.39 10.72
CA ARG A 415 -7.39 -13.01 10.89
C ARG A 415 -7.50 -12.61 12.37
N PHE A 416 -7.89 -13.54 13.25
CA PHE A 416 -7.95 -13.25 14.69
C PHE A 416 -6.57 -12.85 15.23
N GLY A 417 -5.54 -13.66 14.97
CA GLY A 417 -4.16 -13.38 15.38
C GLY A 417 -3.62 -12.10 14.74
N LEU A 418 -3.87 -11.90 13.44
CA LEU A 418 -3.45 -10.72 12.68
C LEU A 418 -3.97 -9.42 13.32
N TRP A 419 -5.27 -9.33 13.61
CA TRP A 419 -5.87 -8.10 14.12
C TRP A 419 -5.49 -7.80 15.58
N VAL A 420 -5.30 -8.83 16.41
CA VAL A 420 -4.78 -8.65 17.78
C VAL A 420 -3.31 -8.21 17.72
N ALA A 421 -2.50 -8.78 16.81
CA ALA A 421 -1.11 -8.40 16.63
C ALA A 421 -0.98 -6.95 16.14
N ASP A 422 -1.76 -6.55 15.12
CA ASP A 422 -1.75 -5.18 14.60
C ASP A 422 -2.13 -4.15 15.69
N LEU A 423 -3.17 -4.44 16.48
CA LEU A 423 -3.56 -3.58 17.61
C LEU A 423 -2.45 -3.47 18.66
N SER A 424 -1.77 -4.58 18.97
CA SER A 424 -0.67 -4.58 19.93
C SER A 424 0.54 -3.78 19.45
N ILE A 425 0.92 -3.92 18.17
CA ILE A 425 2.05 -3.18 17.59
C ILE A 425 1.68 -1.70 17.47
N THR A 426 0.48 -1.39 17.01
CA THR A 426 -0.06 -0.02 17.00
C THR A 426 0.04 0.61 18.40
N GLN A 427 -0.41 -0.09 19.43
CA GLN A 427 -0.35 0.43 20.80
C GLN A 427 1.09 0.62 21.28
N LEU A 428 2.04 -0.26 20.90
CA LEU A 428 3.46 -0.06 21.21
C LEU A 428 3.97 1.27 20.62
N PHE A 429 3.60 1.60 19.38
CA PHE A 429 3.92 2.89 18.77
C PHE A 429 3.25 4.07 19.49
N LEU A 430 2.01 3.92 19.97
CA LEU A 430 1.32 4.98 20.70
C LEU A 430 1.95 5.25 22.08
N GLU A 431 2.40 4.19 22.76
CA GLU A 431 2.93 4.27 24.14
C GLU A 431 4.41 4.66 24.20
N HIS A 432 5.25 4.20 23.26
CA HIS A 432 6.72 4.34 23.36
C HIS A 432 7.30 5.45 22.47
N VAL A 433 6.48 6.07 21.61
CA VAL A 433 6.94 7.17 20.75
C VAL A 433 6.52 8.50 21.35
N GLU A 434 7.49 9.41 21.41
CA GLU A 434 7.30 10.76 21.90
C GLU A 434 6.28 11.53 21.07
N GLU A 435 5.48 12.36 21.72
CA GLU A 435 4.38 13.10 21.10
C GLU A 435 4.80 14.08 19.99
N THR A 436 6.03 14.59 20.07
CA THR A 436 6.61 15.51 19.09
C THR A 436 6.93 14.80 17.76
N GLU A 437 7.36 13.55 17.84
CA GLU A 437 7.80 12.73 16.69
C GLU A 437 6.78 11.67 16.25
N ARG A 438 5.69 11.49 16.99
CA ARG A 438 4.70 10.42 16.76
C ARG A 438 4.12 10.42 15.34
N GLY A 439 3.72 11.58 14.82
CA GLY A 439 3.19 11.69 13.46
C GLY A 439 4.23 11.30 12.39
N LEU A 440 5.51 11.64 12.62
CA LEU A 440 6.61 11.31 11.72
C LEU A 440 6.88 9.79 11.72
N VAL A 441 7.01 9.19 12.90
CA VAL A 441 7.28 7.76 13.05
C VAL A 441 6.12 6.91 12.50
N ASN A 442 4.87 7.29 12.79
CA ASN A 442 3.70 6.61 12.22
C ASN A 442 3.61 6.80 10.69
N GLY A 443 4.00 7.96 10.16
CA GLY A 443 4.08 8.19 8.72
C GLY A 443 5.09 7.25 8.04
N VAL A 444 6.29 7.11 8.62
CA VAL A 444 7.30 6.15 8.15
C VAL A 444 6.77 4.72 8.23
N GLN A 445 6.14 4.33 9.35
CA GLN A 445 5.54 3.00 9.49
C GLN A 445 4.48 2.72 8.41
N SER A 446 3.60 3.68 8.14
CA SER A 446 2.57 3.54 7.10
C SER A 446 3.20 3.38 5.71
N SER A 447 4.24 4.17 5.40
CA SER A 447 4.98 4.04 4.13
C SER A 447 5.67 2.68 3.98
N LEU A 448 6.21 2.14 5.08
CA LEU A 448 6.86 0.82 5.10
C LEU A 448 5.83 -0.31 4.88
N ASN A 449 4.66 -0.22 5.51
CA ASN A 449 3.56 -1.17 5.29
C ASN A 449 3.09 -1.14 3.83
N GLN A 450 2.88 0.05 3.25
CA GLN A 450 2.49 0.19 1.84
C GLN A 450 3.56 -0.30 0.87
N LEU A 451 4.85 -0.13 1.19
CA LEU A 451 5.95 -0.67 0.39
C LEU A 451 5.92 -2.21 0.35
N MET A 452 5.67 -2.85 1.49
CA MET A 452 5.55 -4.31 1.56
C MET A 452 4.31 -4.82 0.83
N ASP A 453 3.20 -4.07 0.89
CA ASP A 453 2.00 -4.36 0.11
C ASP A 453 2.23 -4.21 -1.41
N LEU A 454 3.03 -3.22 -1.83
CA LEU A 454 3.45 -3.08 -3.22
C LEU A 454 4.29 -4.27 -3.69
N PHE A 455 5.22 -4.76 -2.86
CA PHE A 455 5.98 -5.97 -3.17
C PHE A 455 5.08 -7.21 -3.29
N LYS A 456 4.05 -7.34 -2.46
CA LYS A 456 3.03 -8.39 -2.62
C LYS A 456 2.40 -8.35 -4.01
N PHE A 457 1.95 -7.18 -4.47
CA PHE A 457 1.36 -7.05 -5.81
C PHE A 457 2.37 -7.35 -6.93
N ALA A 458 3.62 -6.89 -6.80
CA ALA A 458 4.67 -7.21 -7.76
C ALA A 458 4.93 -8.73 -7.86
N LEU A 459 4.95 -9.44 -6.73
CA LEU A 459 5.10 -10.91 -6.71
C LEU A 459 3.97 -11.62 -7.47
N VAL A 460 2.72 -11.17 -7.33
CA VAL A 460 1.58 -11.75 -8.03
C VAL A 460 1.63 -11.47 -9.54
N VAL A 461 2.12 -10.30 -9.95
CA VAL A 461 2.31 -9.98 -11.37
C VAL A 461 3.40 -10.86 -12.01
N VAL A 462 4.47 -11.17 -11.26
CA VAL A 462 5.55 -12.06 -11.74
C VAL A 462 5.09 -13.52 -11.82
N LEU A 463 4.23 -13.97 -10.91
CA LEU A 463 3.71 -15.35 -10.83
C LEU A 463 2.18 -15.39 -10.96
N PRO A 464 1.61 -15.12 -12.15
CA PRO A 464 0.16 -15.01 -12.32
C PRO A 464 -0.56 -16.36 -12.46
N ALA A 465 0.17 -17.45 -12.72
CA ALA A 465 -0.44 -18.76 -12.96
C ALA A 465 -0.88 -19.42 -11.64
N SER A 466 -2.08 -20.02 -11.64
CA SER A 466 -2.63 -20.76 -10.50
C SER A 466 -1.77 -21.97 -10.10
N GLU A 467 -1.07 -22.58 -11.07
CA GLU A 467 -0.14 -23.71 -10.82
C GLU A 467 1.07 -23.27 -9.97
N THR A 468 1.52 -22.01 -10.12
CA THR A 468 2.65 -21.46 -9.36
C THR A 468 2.24 -20.80 -8.03
N PHE A 469 0.94 -20.74 -7.74
CA PHE A 469 0.42 -20.04 -6.56
C PHE A 469 0.95 -20.60 -5.24
N GLY A 470 1.29 -21.89 -5.18
CA GLY A 470 1.94 -22.50 -4.02
C GLY A 470 3.25 -21.83 -3.61
N PHE A 471 4.03 -21.31 -4.56
CA PHE A 471 5.24 -20.54 -4.23
C PHE A 471 4.90 -19.23 -3.51
N LEU A 472 3.83 -18.54 -3.93
CA LEU A 472 3.36 -17.31 -3.28
C LEU A 472 2.89 -17.58 -1.84
N ILE A 473 2.22 -18.72 -1.60
CA ILE A 473 1.82 -19.18 -0.26
C ILE A 473 3.06 -19.36 0.63
N ILE A 474 4.09 -20.05 0.13
CA ILE A 474 5.32 -20.32 0.88
C ILE A 474 6.09 -19.02 1.17
N ILE A 475 6.29 -18.16 0.17
CA ILE A 475 6.96 -16.85 0.34
C ILE A 475 6.23 -16.01 1.39
N SER A 476 4.90 -15.99 1.35
CA SER A 476 4.08 -15.27 2.31
C SER A 476 4.22 -15.82 3.73
N PHE A 477 4.21 -17.16 3.89
CA PHE A 477 4.44 -17.78 5.19
C PHE A 477 5.83 -17.46 5.75
N VAL A 478 6.87 -17.51 4.92
CA VAL A 478 8.25 -17.14 5.31
C VAL A 478 8.31 -15.68 5.75
N SER A 479 7.64 -14.77 5.03
CA SER A 479 7.54 -13.36 5.42
C SER A 479 6.86 -13.19 6.79
N VAL A 480 5.69 -13.80 6.99
CA VAL A 480 4.96 -13.72 8.27
C VAL A 480 5.76 -14.36 9.42
N PHE A 481 6.42 -15.49 9.17
CA PHE A 481 7.31 -16.13 10.14
C PHE A 481 8.52 -15.27 10.48
N THR A 482 9.08 -14.56 9.50
CA THR A 482 10.14 -13.57 9.72
C THR A 482 9.63 -12.44 10.61
N GLY A 483 8.42 -11.95 10.39
CA GLY A 483 7.78 -10.97 11.27
C GLY A 483 7.61 -11.47 12.71
N TRP A 484 7.14 -12.72 12.88
CA TRP A 484 7.08 -13.36 14.20
C TRP A 484 8.45 -13.44 14.88
N LEU A 485 9.50 -13.83 14.14
CA LEU A 485 10.86 -13.90 14.66
C LEU A 485 11.39 -12.53 15.09
N LEU A 486 11.19 -11.48 14.28
CA LEU A 486 11.58 -10.11 14.59
C LEU A 486 10.88 -9.61 15.87
N TYR A 487 9.59 -9.88 16.01
CA TYR A 487 8.84 -9.54 17.22
C TYR A 487 9.32 -10.36 18.42
N ALA A 488 9.62 -11.65 18.26
CA ALA A 488 10.16 -12.50 19.32
C ALA A 488 11.54 -12.00 19.81
N ILE A 489 12.41 -11.55 18.89
CA ILE A 489 13.68 -10.91 19.23
C ILE A 489 13.44 -9.64 20.05
N PHE A 490 12.46 -8.81 19.67
CA PHE A 490 12.05 -7.65 20.45
C PHE A 490 11.58 -8.03 21.86
N VAL A 491 10.68 -9.01 21.99
CA VAL A 491 10.21 -9.48 23.31
C VAL A 491 11.37 -9.96 24.18
N ARG A 492 12.32 -10.73 23.62
CA ARG A 492 13.52 -11.18 24.35
C ARG A 492 14.40 -10.01 24.81
N ARG A 493 14.50 -8.94 24.02
CA ARG A 493 15.25 -7.73 24.38
C ARG A 493 14.59 -6.93 25.50
N GLU A 494 13.26 -6.84 25.51
CA GLU A 494 12.50 -6.09 26.53
C GLU A 494 12.32 -6.88 27.84
N THR A 495 12.16 -8.20 27.79
CA THR A 495 11.83 -9.01 28.97
C THR A 495 13.05 -9.70 29.63
N GLY A 496 14.21 -9.67 28.99
CA GLY A 496 15.35 -10.52 29.34
C GLY A 496 15.10 -12.01 29.01
N ALA A 497 16.09 -12.87 29.26
CA ALA A 497 16.08 -14.30 28.87
C ALA A 497 14.99 -15.16 29.53
N CYS A 498 14.28 -14.67 30.55
CA CYS A 498 13.33 -15.45 31.32
C CYS A 498 11.90 -14.95 31.11
N LEU A 499 11.14 -15.69 30.28
CA LEU A 499 9.72 -15.45 29.99
C LEU A 499 8.86 -15.99 31.16
N CYS A 500 9.13 -15.54 32.39
CA CYS A 500 8.34 -15.97 33.55
C CYS A 500 7.01 -15.22 33.63
N LEU A 501 5.91 -15.99 33.71
CA LEU A 501 4.54 -15.54 34.01
C LEU A 501 4.48 -14.85 35.39
N SER A 502 4.98 -13.62 35.50
CA SER A 502 4.63 -12.73 36.60
C SER A 502 3.62 -11.69 36.12
N PRO A 503 2.64 -11.32 36.98
CA PRO A 503 1.68 -10.25 36.70
C PRO A 503 2.39 -8.88 36.62
N PRO A 504 1.77 -7.87 36.00
CA PRO A 504 2.43 -6.60 35.73
C PRO A 504 2.71 -5.85 37.04
N SER A 505 3.98 -5.74 37.43
CA SER A 505 4.42 -4.69 38.33
C SER A 505 4.41 -3.37 37.54
N ARG A 506 3.74 -2.35 38.09
CA ARG A 506 3.78 -0.97 37.59
C ARG A 506 5.24 -0.58 37.36
N MET A 507 5.65 -0.41 36.11
CA MET A 507 6.94 0.21 35.79
C MET A 507 6.85 1.67 36.24
N GLN A 508 7.68 1.99 37.22
CA GLN A 508 7.92 3.33 37.75
C GLN A 508 8.53 4.19 36.63
N ALA A 509 8.04 5.43 36.50
CA ALA A 509 8.62 6.43 35.62
C ALA A 509 10.11 6.67 35.97
N PRO A 510 10.97 7.04 35.00
CA PRO A 510 12.35 7.38 35.29
C PRO A 510 12.43 8.58 36.23
N ASP A 511 13.37 8.52 37.19
CA ASP A 511 13.65 9.59 38.14
C ASP A 511 13.99 10.91 37.42
N PRO A 512 13.47 12.05 37.88
CA PRO A 512 13.68 13.36 37.25
C PRO A 512 15.08 13.97 37.46
N GLU A 513 16.06 13.21 37.97
CA GLU A 513 17.41 13.74 38.29
C GLU A 513 18.49 13.44 37.24
N GLN A 514 18.14 13.18 35.97
CA GLN A 514 19.10 13.28 34.87
C GLN A 514 18.52 14.05 33.69
N LEU A 515 18.62 15.38 33.81
CA LEU A 515 18.48 16.34 32.73
C LEU A 515 19.71 17.26 32.72
#